data_AF-A0A3R6W335-F1
#
_entry.id   AF-A0A3R6W335-F1
#
_cell.length_a   1.000
_cell.length_b   1.000
_cell.length_c   1.000
_cell.angle_alpha   90.00
_cell.angle_beta   90.00
_cell.angle_gamma   90.00
#
_symmetry.space_group_name_H-M   'P 1'
#
loop_
_entity.id
_entity.type
_entity.pdbx_description
1 polymer ?
#
loop_
_entity_poly.entity_id
_entity_poly.type
_entity_poly.pdbx_seq_one_letter_code
_entity_poly.pdbx_strand_id
1 'polypeptide(L)'
;MRVFALAVAFVAAVDAFKPDSNSCVTEEAGLGLGGEYMHHKQAKYVIGEPYAAGSYYRYCFKGKLTCHRDAGIADLPMPKAENCSEVLKKRKLGYFVDPQHTALWPHQTLCYGIKRDDFSDSENKIIDDGLTYLRTTGLTFLTLDECKAAPNADKLCGGCVDYVHVNKKDPNRCSARVGWAKIGPQPLNLGTPCFVVGKGTVVHEFLHSLGVFHEHTNPSANLIVHDMQRGAQNYLPKAQALYTDYDSHSIMHYPQVRGVCIPLARNDGKRWCGPHESKSLGCVEPRAKDCDVEASKPFGQRKKMSQGDFATIANMYGCAKTGKNATIDFLRNKLAKKGAIHNAALETGAAKRFDKSLAKVNKARADAKAAKKAAKRAAKRAARKKRGKKGGKKKAK
;
A
#
# COMPACT_ATOMS: atom_id res chain seq x y z
N MET A 1 59.55 -33.92 -1.81
CA MET A 1 58.12 -33.79 -1.44
C MET A 1 58.01 -33.43 0.03
N ARG A 2 57.37 -32.27 0.32
CA ARG A 2 56.58 -31.90 1.52
C ARG A 2 56.71 -30.40 1.74
N VAL A 3 55.86 -29.65 1.04
CA VAL A 3 55.62 -28.22 1.29
C VAL A 3 54.62 -28.16 2.44
N PHE A 4 55.04 -27.62 3.59
CA PHE A 4 54.13 -27.23 4.66
C PHE A 4 53.50 -25.89 4.27
N ALA A 5 52.23 -25.90 3.88
CA ALA A 5 51.42 -24.69 3.80
C ALA A 5 50.61 -24.58 5.10
N LEU A 6 51.05 -23.69 6.00
CA LEU A 6 50.24 -23.27 7.14
C LEU A 6 49.09 -22.40 6.61
N ALA A 7 47.87 -22.94 6.59
CA ALA A 7 46.67 -22.16 6.37
C ALA A 7 46.33 -21.41 7.67
N VAL A 8 46.57 -20.10 7.69
CA VAL A 8 46.07 -19.22 8.75
C VAL A 8 44.56 -19.04 8.54
N ALA A 9 43.77 -19.71 9.37
CA ALA A 9 42.33 -19.50 9.43
C ALA A 9 42.04 -18.16 10.14
N PHE A 10 41.67 -17.14 9.36
CA PHE A 10 40.99 -15.96 9.92
C PHE A 10 39.57 -16.37 10.32
N VAL A 11 39.38 -16.75 11.58
CA VAL A 11 38.05 -16.78 12.19
C VAL A 11 37.72 -15.34 12.56
N ALA A 12 37.00 -14.65 11.67
CA ALA A 12 36.31 -13.43 12.06
C ALA A 12 35.22 -13.83 13.07
N ALA A 13 35.52 -13.67 14.36
CA ALA A 13 34.52 -13.72 15.40
C ALA A 13 33.56 -12.54 15.16
N VAL A 14 32.45 -12.82 14.50
CA VAL A 14 31.29 -11.94 14.54
C VAL A 14 30.79 -12.07 15.98
N ASP A 15 31.17 -11.11 16.83
CA ASP A 15 30.56 -10.98 18.15
C ASP A 15 29.05 -10.91 17.94
N ALA A 16 28.36 -11.99 18.28
CA ALA A 16 26.91 -12.01 18.31
C ALA A 16 26.52 -10.98 19.37
N PHE A 17 26.01 -9.83 18.90
CA PHE A 17 25.56 -8.74 19.74
C PHE A 17 24.64 -9.29 20.85
N LYS A 18 25.11 -9.26 22.10
CA LYS A 18 24.35 -9.71 23.27
C LYS A 18 23.66 -8.50 23.89
N PRO A 19 22.31 -8.48 23.92
CA PRO A 19 21.57 -7.45 24.65
C PRO A 19 22.01 -7.39 26.11
N ASP A 20 22.29 -6.21 26.63
CA ASP A 20 22.45 -6.03 28.08
C ASP A 20 21.10 -6.18 28.81
N SER A 21 21.12 -6.39 30.12
CA SER A 21 19.90 -6.58 30.93
C SER A 21 18.96 -5.37 30.97
N ASN A 22 19.42 -4.19 30.52
CA ASN A 22 18.62 -2.97 30.44
C ASN A 22 18.03 -2.73 29.05
N SER A 23 18.31 -3.62 28.11
CA SER A 23 17.83 -3.57 26.75
C SER A 23 16.47 -4.26 26.62
N CYS A 24 15.70 -3.82 25.63
CA CYS A 24 14.38 -4.37 25.36
C CYS A 24 14.41 -5.13 24.04
N VAL A 25 13.69 -6.24 23.99
CA VAL A 25 13.37 -6.96 22.75
C VAL A 25 11.88 -6.85 22.55
N THR A 26 11.46 -6.49 21.35
CA THR A 26 10.03 -6.38 21.02
C THR A 26 9.43 -7.76 20.80
N GLU A 27 8.31 -8.06 21.43
CA GLU A 27 7.70 -9.41 21.41
C GLU A 27 6.61 -9.54 20.32
N GLU A 28 6.20 -8.44 19.70
CA GLU A 28 5.04 -8.39 18.83
C GLU A 28 5.34 -8.73 17.36
N ALA A 29 5.13 -10.00 16.97
CA ALA A 29 5.39 -10.52 15.63
C ALA A 29 4.52 -9.90 14.50
N GLY A 30 3.31 -9.41 14.81
CA GLY A 30 2.26 -9.08 13.83
C GLY A 30 2.40 -7.78 13.04
N LEU A 31 3.58 -7.17 12.94
CA LEU A 31 3.82 -5.95 12.16
C LEU A 31 5.24 -5.89 11.52
N GLY A 32 6.00 -6.99 11.58
CA GLY A 32 7.44 -6.96 11.28
C GLY A 32 8.27 -6.19 12.33
N LEU A 33 7.65 -5.87 13.48
CA LEU A 33 8.26 -5.11 14.58
C LEU A 33 8.72 -5.99 15.75
N GLY A 34 8.53 -7.31 15.70
CA GLY A 34 8.98 -8.27 16.70
C GLY A 34 10.44 -8.68 16.49
N GLY A 35 11.15 -8.97 17.59
CA GLY A 35 12.57 -9.33 17.59
C GLY A 35 13.53 -8.16 17.39
N GLU A 36 13.04 -6.91 17.47
CA GLU A 36 13.88 -5.72 17.33
C GLU A 36 14.51 -5.34 18.66
N TYR A 37 15.83 -5.22 18.66
CA TYR A 37 16.59 -4.76 19.80
C TYR A 37 16.43 -3.25 20.00
N MET A 38 16.19 -2.84 21.24
CA MET A 38 16.28 -1.46 21.66
C MET A 38 17.22 -1.31 22.85
N HIS A 39 18.21 -0.42 22.72
CA HIS A 39 19.09 -0.11 23.85
C HIS A 39 18.37 0.75 24.89
N HIS A 40 18.91 0.77 26.11
CA HIS A 40 18.40 1.61 27.18
C HIS A 40 18.29 3.08 26.72
N LYS A 41 17.13 3.70 27.00
CA LYS A 41 16.74 5.08 26.64
C LYS A 41 16.57 5.33 25.14
N GLN A 42 16.44 4.30 24.33
CA GLN A 42 16.07 4.46 22.93
C GLN A 42 14.57 4.70 22.79
N ALA A 43 14.20 5.64 21.92
CA ALA A 43 12.84 5.84 21.45
C ALA A 43 12.75 5.49 19.96
N LYS A 44 11.66 4.84 19.53
CA LYS A 44 11.38 4.61 18.12
C LYS A 44 9.90 4.84 17.84
N TYR A 45 9.59 5.65 16.84
CA TYR A 45 8.22 5.83 16.39
C TYR A 45 7.70 4.54 15.77
N VAL A 46 6.54 4.10 16.26
CA VAL A 46 5.82 2.90 15.78
C VAL A 46 4.54 3.29 15.02
N ILE A 47 4.07 4.51 15.23
CA ILE A 47 2.93 5.12 14.52
C ILE A 47 3.27 6.59 14.26
N GLY A 48 3.20 7.01 13.00
CA GLY A 48 3.46 8.40 12.59
C GLY A 48 4.94 8.79 12.68
N GLU A 49 5.17 10.08 12.84
CA GLU A 49 6.50 10.72 12.85
C GLU A 49 6.61 11.74 14.00
N PRO A 50 7.84 12.13 14.41
CA PRO A 50 8.02 13.14 15.46
C PRO A 50 7.29 14.44 15.13
N TYR A 51 6.71 15.08 16.15
CA TYR A 51 5.94 16.32 16.05
C TYR A 51 4.59 16.21 15.33
N ALA A 52 4.23 15.04 14.81
CA ALA A 52 2.87 14.79 14.35
C ALA A 52 1.98 14.40 15.54
N ALA A 53 1.03 15.28 15.90
CA ALA A 53 0.13 15.05 17.00
C ALA A 53 -0.68 13.74 16.84
N GLY A 54 -0.60 12.86 17.83
CA GLY A 54 -1.23 11.54 17.81
C GLY A 54 -0.35 10.40 17.31
N SER A 55 0.91 10.68 16.95
CA SER A 55 1.95 9.65 16.78
C SER A 55 2.20 8.87 18.08
N TYR A 56 2.75 7.66 17.96
CA TYR A 56 3.21 6.88 19.10
C TYR A 56 4.64 6.43 18.87
N TYR A 57 5.43 6.51 19.93
CA TYR A 57 6.75 5.92 19.98
C TYR A 57 6.84 4.94 21.13
N ARG A 58 7.59 3.86 20.90
CA ARG A 58 8.03 2.96 21.95
C ARG A 58 9.32 3.50 22.56
N TYR A 59 9.51 3.26 23.84
CA TYR A 59 10.64 3.69 24.62
C TYR A 59 11.13 2.52 25.46
N CYS A 60 12.43 2.25 25.42
CA CYS A 60 13.05 1.22 26.23
C CYS A 60 13.68 1.83 27.47
N PHE A 61 13.27 1.40 28.66
CA PHE A 61 13.84 1.86 29.92
C PHE A 61 14.04 0.71 30.88
N LYS A 62 15.30 0.41 31.24
CA LYS A 62 15.69 -0.66 32.16
C LYS A 62 15.02 -2.01 31.83
N GLY A 63 15.13 -2.44 30.57
CA GLY A 63 14.56 -3.71 30.09
C GLY A 63 13.03 -3.71 29.92
N LYS A 64 12.35 -2.60 30.25
CA LYS A 64 10.89 -2.47 30.08
C LYS A 64 10.57 -1.64 28.85
N LEU A 65 9.77 -2.22 27.96
CA LEU A 65 9.25 -1.54 26.78
C LEU A 65 7.91 -0.85 27.11
N THR A 66 7.84 0.47 26.90
CA THR A 66 6.62 1.27 27.09
C THR A 66 6.32 2.09 25.84
N CYS A 67 5.05 2.42 25.62
CA CYS A 67 4.64 3.24 24.50
C CYS A 67 4.11 4.59 25.00
N HIS A 68 4.39 5.65 24.26
CA HIS A 68 4.06 7.02 24.63
C HIS A 68 3.43 7.71 23.44
N ARG A 69 2.41 8.51 23.71
CA ARG A 69 1.69 9.29 22.70
C ARG A 69 2.35 10.65 22.51
N ASP A 70 2.82 10.94 21.31
CA ASP A 70 3.30 12.26 20.94
C ASP A 70 2.12 13.23 20.76
N ALA A 71 2.20 14.39 21.44
CA ALA A 71 1.21 15.45 21.37
C ALA A 71 1.50 16.46 20.24
N GLY A 72 2.66 16.36 19.59
CA GLY A 72 3.08 17.31 18.55
C GLY A 72 3.53 18.67 19.08
N ILE A 73 3.88 18.74 20.37
CA ILE A 73 4.25 19.98 21.06
C ILE A 73 5.67 19.80 21.62
N ALA A 74 6.55 20.77 21.32
CA ALA A 74 7.93 20.77 21.81
C ALA A 74 7.99 20.98 23.34
N ASP A 75 9.06 20.48 23.96
CA ASP A 75 9.41 20.68 25.38
C ASP A 75 8.39 20.18 26.42
N LEU A 76 7.42 19.34 26.02
CA LEU A 76 6.57 18.65 26.97
C LEU A 76 7.31 17.54 27.73
N PRO A 77 6.96 17.28 29.00
CA PRO A 77 7.47 16.12 29.71
C PRO A 77 7.03 14.83 29.02
N MET A 78 7.79 13.75 29.24
CA MET A 78 7.48 12.46 28.64
C MET A 78 6.04 12.05 29.00
N PRO A 79 5.17 11.81 28.00
CA PRO A 79 3.78 11.43 28.21
C PRO A 79 3.66 10.15 29.03
N LYS A 80 2.49 9.93 29.66
CA LYS A 80 2.24 8.72 30.46
C LYS A 80 2.54 7.45 29.66
N ALA A 81 3.27 6.53 30.26
CA ALA A 81 3.58 5.23 29.68
C ALA A 81 2.31 4.39 29.53
N GLU A 82 2.12 3.85 28.34
CA GLU A 82 1.09 2.87 27.99
C GLU A 82 1.73 1.52 27.66
N ASN A 83 0.96 0.44 27.82
CA ASN A 83 1.40 -0.90 27.42
C ASN A 83 1.51 -0.95 25.88
N CYS A 84 2.70 -1.25 25.35
CA CYS A 84 2.91 -1.29 23.89
C CYS A 84 2.04 -2.33 23.21
N SER A 85 1.92 -3.54 23.75
CA SER A 85 1.07 -4.58 23.19
C SER A 85 -0.41 -4.15 23.23
N GLU A 86 -0.86 -3.39 24.22
CA GLU A 86 -2.22 -2.82 24.24
C GLU A 86 -2.40 -1.64 23.28
N VAL A 87 -1.43 -0.74 23.13
CA VAL A 87 -1.47 0.33 22.12
C VAL A 87 -1.49 -0.26 20.71
N LEU A 88 -0.72 -1.33 20.50
CA LEU A 88 -0.68 -2.09 19.27
C LEU A 88 -1.91 -3.01 19.09
N LYS A 89 -2.57 -3.50 20.16
CA LYS A 89 -3.85 -4.24 20.11
C LYS A 89 -5.07 -3.32 19.96
N LYS A 90 -5.02 -2.11 20.53
CA LYS A 90 -5.96 -0.99 20.26
C LYS A 90 -5.87 -0.57 18.79
N ARG A 91 -4.78 -0.95 18.11
CA ARG A 91 -4.65 -1.09 16.67
C ARG A 91 -5.25 -2.46 16.24
N LYS A 92 -6.56 -2.49 15.98
CA LYS A 92 -7.10 -3.51 15.07
C LYS A 92 -6.86 -2.96 13.67
N LEU A 93 -5.96 -3.58 12.90
CA LEU A 93 -5.54 -3.08 11.58
C LEU A 93 -5.98 -4.03 10.49
N GLY A 94 -6.87 -3.58 9.60
CA GLY A 94 -7.33 -4.38 8.47
C GLY A 94 -7.84 -3.62 7.27
N TYR A 95 -8.12 -4.32 6.21
CA TYR A 95 -7.31 -4.14 5.03
C TYR A 95 -7.84 -3.11 3.97
N PHE A 96 -8.79 -2.25 4.35
CA PHE A 96 -9.36 -1.24 3.43
C PHE A 96 -8.65 0.13 3.41
N VAL A 97 -9.08 1.01 2.49
CA VAL A 97 -8.47 2.32 2.21
C VAL A 97 -8.24 3.25 3.39
N ASP A 98 -7.16 4.03 3.26
CA ASP A 98 -6.88 5.22 4.05
C ASP A 98 -7.91 6.32 3.76
N PRO A 99 -8.78 6.69 4.72
CA PRO A 99 -9.74 7.76 4.52
C PRO A 99 -9.08 9.14 4.29
N GLN A 100 -7.79 9.31 4.57
CA GLN A 100 -7.05 10.56 4.31
C GLN A 100 -6.63 10.71 2.84
N HIS A 101 -6.46 9.61 2.10
CA HIS A 101 -5.87 9.63 0.76
C HIS A 101 -6.76 9.04 -0.34
N THR A 102 -7.71 8.19 0.02
CA THR A 102 -8.62 7.55 -0.94
C THR A 102 -10.06 7.71 -0.48
N ALA A 103 -10.88 8.37 -1.32
CA ALA A 103 -12.28 8.57 -1.01
C ALA A 103 -13.08 7.29 -1.27
N LEU A 104 -14.16 7.10 -0.49
CA LEU A 104 -15.17 6.10 -0.79
C LEU A 104 -16.31 6.74 -1.57
N TRP A 105 -16.98 5.91 -2.38
CA TRP A 105 -18.18 6.31 -3.08
C TRP A 105 -19.28 6.83 -2.13
N PRO A 106 -19.96 7.92 -2.47
CA PRO A 106 -20.97 8.51 -1.59
C PRO A 106 -22.24 7.64 -1.57
N HIS A 107 -23.04 7.75 -0.50
CA HIS A 107 -24.34 7.08 -0.38
C HIS A 107 -24.31 5.57 -0.66
N GLN A 108 -23.22 4.87 -0.35
CA GLN A 108 -23.08 3.43 -0.59
C GLN A 108 -23.34 3.02 -2.05
N THR A 109 -23.14 3.97 -2.99
CA THR A 109 -23.53 3.84 -4.39
C THR A 109 -22.32 4.01 -5.29
N LEU A 110 -21.99 2.98 -6.06
CA LEU A 110 -20.98 3.02 -7.11
C LEU A 110 -21.67 3.08 -8.47
N CYS A 111 -21.33 4.08 -9.28
CA CYS A 111 -21.83 4.20 -10.64
C CYS A 111 -20.84 3.58 -11.62
N TYR A 112 -21.34 2.96 -12.69
CA TYR A 112 -20.51 2.32 -13.70
C TYR A 112 -21.08 2.49 -15.12
N GLY A 113 -20.19 2.33 -16.10
CA GLY A 113 -20.55 2.25 -17.51
C GLY A 113 -19.65 1.21 -18.19
N ILE A 114 -20.24 0.31 -18.98
CA ILE A 114 -19.53 -0.78 -19.65
C ILE A 114 -19.52 -0.51 -21.14
N LYS A 115 -18.33 -0.49 -21.74
CA LYS A 115 -18.19 -0.47 -23.20
C LYS A 115 -18.45 -1.88 -23.74
N ARG A 116 -19.72 -2.25 -23.89
CA ARG A 116 -20.16 -3.63 -24.19
C ARG A 116 -19.52 -4.21 -25.45
N ASP A 117 -19.30 -3.39 -26.47
CA ASP A 117 -18.68 -3.78 -27.74
C ASP A 117 -17.22 -4.26 -27.61
N ASP A 118 -16.56 -3.98 -26.47
CA ASP A 118 -15.22 -4.48 -26.19
C ASP A 118 -15.21 -5.97 -25.80
N PHE A 119 -16.38 -6.56 -25.53
CA PHE A 119 -16.53 -7.87 -24.90
C PHE A 119 -17.43 -8.80 -25.72
N SER A 120 -17.16 -10.10 -25.70
CA SER A 120 -18.10 -11.09 -26.23
C SER A 120 -19.37 -11.18 -25.36
N ASP A 121 -20.42 -11.80 -25.88
CA ASP A 121 -21.65 -12.06 -25.11
C ASP A 121 -21.38 -12.86 -23.83
N SER A 122 -20.47 -13.84 -23.90
CA SER A 122 -20.05 -14.64 -22.74
C SER A 122 -19.30 -13.80 -21.70
N GLU A 123 -18.40 -12.92 -22.13
CA GLU A 123 -17.68 -11.99 -21.24
C GLU A 123 -18.66 -10.99 -20.60
N ASN A 124 -19.57 -10.41 -21.39
CA ASN A 124 -20.63 -9.52 -20.91
C ASN A 124 -21.50 -10.19 -19.85
N LYS A 125 -21.89 -11.45 -20.07
CA LYS A 125 -22.64 -12.22 -19.07
C LYS A 125 -21.84 -12.40 -17.76
N ILE A 126 -20.55 -12.68 -17.84
CA ILE A 126 -19.70 -12.82 -16.64
C ILE A 126 -19.59 -11.49 -15.89
N ILE A 127 -19.52 -10.37 -16.59
CA ILE A 127 -19.54 -9.03 -15.98
C ILE A 127 -20.86 -8.82 -15.23
N ASP A 128 -21.99 -9.15 -15.85
CA ASP A 128 -23.32 -9.00 -15.27
C ASP A 128 -23.53 -9.92 -14.06
N ASP A 129 -23.04 -11.16 -14.12
CA ASP A 129 -23.04 -12.09 -13.00
C ASP A 129 -22.20 -11.55 -11.82
N GLY A 130 -21.07 -10.88 -12.11
CA GLY A 130 -20.21 -10.23 -11.13
C GLY A 130 -20.88 -9.04 -10.44
N LEU A 131 -21.51 -8.15 -11.20
CA LEU A 131 -22.27 -7.01 -10.68
C LEU A 131 -23.48 -7.45 -9.86
N THR A 132 -24.20 -8.47 -10.34
CA THR A 132 -25.31 -9.07 -9.60
C THR A 132 -24.84 -9.66 -8.27
N TYR A 133 -23.70 -10.35 -8.27
CA TYR A 133 -23.10 -10.86 -7.05
C TYR A 133 -22.69 -9.74 -6.09
N LEU A 134 -22.08 -8.65 -6.58
CA LEU A 134 -21.70 -7.51 -5.75
C LEU A 134 -22.89 -6.82 -5.08
N ARG A 135 -24.07 -6.79 -5.71
CA ARG A 135 -25.31 -6.26 -5.09
C ARG A 135 -25.72 -7.03 -3.82
N THR A 136 -25.24 -8.26 -3.62
CA THR A 136 -25.47 -9.02 -2.38
C THR A 136 -24.75 -8.43 -1.16
N THR A 137 -23.75 -7.57 -1.36
CA THR A 137 -23.07 -6.83 -0.27
C THR A 137 -23.97 -5.81 0.42
N GLY A 138 -25.09 -5.45 -0.20
CA GLY A 138 -25.98 -4.38 0.27
C GLY A 138 -25.64 -2.99 -0.27
N LEU A 139 -24.57 -2.85 -1.05
CA LEU A 139 -24.27 -1.63 -1.80
C LEU A 139 -25.12 -1.50 -3.06
N THR A 140 -25.29 -0.27 -3.51
CA THR A 140 -26.00 0.06 -4.75
C THR A 140 -25.01 0.19 -5.90
N PHE A 141 -25.31 -0.46 -7.02
CA PHE A 141 -24.54 -0.36 -8.27
C PHE A 141 -25.46 0.11 -9.38
N LEU A 142 -25.23 1.32 -9.88
CA LEU A 142 -26.05 1.96 -10.90
C LEU A 142 -25.27 2.15 -12.19
N THR A 143 -25.94 1.92 -13.32
CA THR A 143 -25.50 2.47 -14.60
C THR A 143 -25.57 4.00 -14.57
N LEU A 144 -24.91 4.66 -15.53
CA LEU A 144 -25.01 6.12 -15.65
C LEU A 144 -26.44 6.60 -15.90
N ASP A 145 -27.22 5.84 -16.66
CA ASP A 145 -28.61 6.22 -16.96
C ASP A 145 -29.50 6.03 -15.72
N GLU A 146 -29.31 4.94 -14.97
CA GLU A 146 -29.97 4.74 -13.67
C GLU A 146 -29.59 5.83 -12.66
N CYS A 147 -28.33 6.27 -12.63
CA CYS A 147 -27.90 7.36 -11.76
C CYS A 147 -28.61 8.67 -12.12
N LYS A 148 -28.64 9.04 -13.41
CA LYS A 148 -29.29 10.28 -13.87
C LYS A 148 -30.80 10.27 -13.66
N ALA A 149 -31.43 9.11 -13.73
CA ALA A 149 -32.85 8.94 -13.46
C ALA A 149 -33.19 8.96 -11.96
N ALA A 150 -32.19 8.84 -11.07
CA ALA A 150 -32.42 8.83 -9.63
C ALA A 150 -32.84 10.21 -9.11
N PRO A 151 -33.82 10.30 -8.18
CA PRO A 151 -34.32 11.58 -7.65
C PRO A 151 -33.29 12.37 -6.84
N ASN A 152 -32.19 11.73 -6.42
CA ASN A 152 -31.06 12.33 -5.71
C ASN A 152 -29.75 12.28 -6.51
N ALA A 153 -29.83 12.29 -7.85
CA ALA A 153 -28.69 12.19 -8.76
C ALA A 153 -27.54 13.16 -8.43
N ASP A 154 -27.86 14.37 -7.96
CA ASP A 154 -26.89 15.39 -7.54
C ASP A 154 -25.94 14.93 -6.41
N LYS A 155 -26.41 13.99 -5.58
CA LYS A 155 -25.65 13.45 -4.43
C LYS A 155 -24.96 12.13 -4.76
N LEU A 156 -25.38 11.45 -5.82
CA LEU A 156 -24.82 10.16 -6.22
C LEU A 156 -23.59 10.36 -7.10
N CYS A 157 -22.52 9.61 -6.84
CA CYS A 157 -21.39 9.47 -7.75
C CYS A 157 -20.82 10.80 -8.32
N GLY A 158 -20.78 11.85 -7.50
CA GLY A 158 -20.33 13.17 -7.94
C GLY A 158 -21.27 13.83 -8.97
N GLY A 159 -22.59 13.71 -8.78
CA GLY A 159 -23.58 14.22 -9.73
C GLY A 159 -23.71 13.35 -10.98
N CYS A 160 -23.51 12.03 -10.85
CA CYS A 160 -23.46 11.08 -11.96
C CYS A 160 -22.37 11.37 -13.01
N VAL A 161 -21.35 12.16 -12.65
CA VAL A 161 -20.20 12.45 -13.51
C VAL A 161 -19.07 11.45 -13.27
N ASP A 162 -18.89 11.02 -12.02
CA ASP A 162 -17.86 10.04 -11.67
C ASP A 162 -18.41 8.62 -11.78
N TYR A 163 -17.71 7.74 -12.50
CA TYR A 163 -18.14 6.35 -12.65
C TYR A 163 -16.97 5.44 -12.98
N VAL A 164 -17.13 4.15 -12.68
CA VAL A 164 -16.23 3.10 -13.13
C VAL A 164 -16.49 2.80 -14.60
N HIS A 165 -15.51 3.06 -15.46
CA HIS A 165 -15.59 2.79 -16.88
C HIS A 165 -14.94 1.44 -17.21
N VAL A 166 -15.78 0.42 -17.37
CA VAL A 166 -15.38 -0.95 -17.70
C VAL A 166 -15.09 -1.05 -19.20
N ASN A 167 -13.88 -1.48 -19.54
CA ASN A 167 -13.40 -1.59 -20.93
C ASN A 167 -12.36 -2.72 -21.07
N LYS A 168 -11.99 -3.04 -22.32
CA LYS A 168 -10.93 -4.02 -22.65
C LYS A 168 -9.77 -3.35 -23.41
N LYS A 169 -9.36 -2.16 -22.98
CA LYS A 169 -8.28 -1.40 -23.64
C LYS A 169 -6.95 -2.16 -23.65
N ASP A 170 -6.69 -2.95 -22.62
CA ASP A 170 -5.55 -3.84 -22.51
C ASP A 170 -6.04 -5.30 -22.40
N PRO A 171 -6.05 -6.06 -23.51
CA PRO A 171 -6.65 -7.39 -23.53
C PRO A 171 -5.91 -8.42 -22.66
N ASN A 172 -4.71 -8.10 -22.14
CA ASN A 172 -3.87 -9.05 -21.42
C ASN A 172 -3.81 -8.80 -19.91
N ARG A 173 -4.54 -7.81 -19.39
CA ARG A 173 -4.44 -7.39 -17.98
C ARG A 173 -5.81 -7.20 -17.31
N CYS A 174 -5.84 -7.40 -16.00
CA CYS A 174 -6.94 -7.00 -15.13
C CYS A 174 -6.42 -5.86 -14.26
N SER A 175 -7.16 -4.77 -14.16
CA SER A 175 -6.77 -3.65 -13.28
C SER A 175 -7.91 -2.71 -13.02
N ALA A 176 -7.92 -2.17 -11.82
CA ALA A 176 -8.83 -1.14 -11.39
C ALA A 176 -8.10 -0.07 -10.57
N ARG A 177 -8.72 1.11 -10.50
CA ARG A 177 -8.32 2.13 -9.56
C ARG A 177 -8.87 1.81 -8.18
N VAL A 178 -8.11 2.12 -7.13
CA VAL A 178 -8.57 1.92 -5.76
C VAL A 178 -9.42 3.11 -5.30
N GLY A 179 -10.66 2.86 -4.91
CA GLY A 179 -11.62 3.84 -4.39
C GLY A 179 -12.18 4.84 -5.42
N TRP A 180 -12.90 5.85 -4.92
CA TRP A 180 -13.50 6.93 -5.70
C TRP A 180 -12.50 8.06 -5.93
N ALA A 181 -12.12 8.31 -7.18
CA ALA A 181 -11.06 9.28 -7.48
C ALA A 181 -11.53 10.70 -7.82
N LYS A 182 -12.82 10.92 -8.06
CA LYS A 182 -13.39 12.22 -8.47
C LYS A 182 -12.75 12.78 -9.75
N ILE A 183 -12.73 11.97 -10.81
CA ILE A 183 -12.06 12.31 -12.09
C ILE A 183 -12.95 12.11 -13.31
N GLY A 184 -14.25 11.91 -13.11
CA GLY A 184 -15.16 11.42 -14.13
C GLY A 184 -14.97 9.91 -14.36
N PRO A 185 -14.80 9.45 -15.61
CA PRO A 185 -14.57 8.03 -15.90
C PRO A 185 -13.23 7.56 -15.32
N GLN A 186 -13.27 6.70 -14.30
CA GLN A 186 -12.09 5.98 -13.83
C GLN A 186 -12.01 4.59 -14.48
N PRO A 187 -10.86 4.20 -15.07
CA PRO A 187 -10.78 2.97 -15.84
C PRO A 187 -10.81 1.72 -14.95
N LEU A 188 -11.58 0.73 -15.38
CA LEU A 188 -11.50 -0.66 -14.94
C LEU A 188 -11.31 -1.52 -16.20
N ASN A 189 -10.14 -2.13 -16.32
CA ASN A 189 -9.76 -2.91 -17.49
C ASN A 189 -9.96 -4.40 -17.21
N LEU A 190 -10.74 -5.08 -18.05
CA LEU A 190 -10.96 -6.53 -18.01
C LEU A 190 -10.47 -7.18 -19.29
N GLY A 191 -9.21 -7.58 -19.33
CA GLY A 191 -8.65 -8.40 -20.41
C GLY A 191 -9.21 -9.83 -20.44
N THR A 192 -8.88 -10.57 -21.50
CA THR A 192 -9.27 -11.98 -21.68
C THR A 192 -8.94 -12.87 -20.47
N PRO A 193 -7.76 -12.76 -19.83
CA PRO A 193 -7.45 -13.58 -18.64
C PRO A 193 -8.38 -13.36 -17.45
N CYS A 194 -9.09 -12.23 -17.39
CA CYS A 194 -9.96 -11.90 -16.26
C CYS A 194 -11.21 -12.80 -16.21
N PHE A 195 -11.59 -13.38 -17.34
CA PHE A 195 -12.81 -14.18 -17.47
C PHE A 195 -12.58 -15.68 -17.29
N VAL A 196 -11.32 -16.14 -17.25
CA VAL A 196 -10.94 -17.58 -17.19
C VAL A 196 -11.55 -18.31 -16.00
N VAL A 197 -11.65 -17.63 -14.86
CA VAL A 197 -12.18 -18.19 -13.60
C VAL A 197 -13.62 -17.73 -13.31
N GLY A 198 -14.29 -17.16 -14.31
CA GLY A 198 -15.64 -16.61 -14.18
C GLY A 198 -15.67 -15.25 -13.47
N LYS A 199 -16.75 -14.99 -12.74
CA LYS A 199 -17.05 -13.67 -12.17
C LYS A 199 -16.08 -13.17 -11.09
N GLY A 200 -15.27 -14.06 -10.49
CA GLY A 200 -14.48 -13.71 -9.30
C GLY A 200 -13.43 -12.63 -9.56
N THR A 201 -12.80 -12.61 -10.72
CA THR A 201 -11.87 -11.52 -11.08
C THR A 201 -12.62 -10.20 -11.30
N VAL A 202 -13.81 -10.24 -11.90
CA VAL A 202 -14.66 -9.03 -12.04
C VAL A 202 -14.97 -8.46 -10.65
N VAL A 203 -15.41 -9.31 -9.73
CA VAL A 203 -15.68 -8.93 -8.33
C VAL A 203 -14.43 -8.33 -7.67
N HIS A 204 -13.26 -8.93 -7.85
CA HIS A 204 -11.97 -8.41 -7.36
C HIS A 204 -11.67 -6.99 -7.85
N GLU A 205 -11.79 -6.73 -9.16
CA GLU A 205 -11.51 -5.40 -9.73
C GLU A 205 -12.53 -4.34 -9.28
N PHE A 206 -13.79 -4.73 -9.06
CA PHE A 206 -14.79 -3.82 -8.47
C PHE A 206 -14.55 -3.56 -6.98
N LEU A 207 -14.08 -4.54 -6.21
CA LEU A 207 -13.69 -4.33 -4.80
C LEU A 207 -12.52 -3.33 -4.69
N HIS A 208 -11.57 -3.37 -5.62
CA HIS A 208 -10.59 -2.27 -5.73
C HIS A 208 -11.30 -0.93 -5.94
N SER A 209 -12.21 -0.83 -6.89
CA SER A 209 -12.96 0.41 -7.16
C SER A 209 -13.76 0.91 -5.95
N LEU A 210 -14.19 0.00 -5.06
CA LEU A 210 -14.83 0.32 -3.78
C LEU A 210 -13.84 0.77 -2.69
N GLY A 211 -12.54 0.59 -2.88
CA GLY A 211 -11.50 1.01 -1.93
C GLY A 211 -10.88 -0.12 -1.13
N VAL A 212 -10.85 -1.34 -1.66
CA VAL A 212 -10.18 -2.48 -1.02
C VAL A 212 -8.81 -2.69 -1.68
N PHE A 213 -7.73 -2.91 -0.89
CA PHE A 213 -6.35 -3.02 -1.42
C PHE A 213 -6.01 -4.41 -2.00
N HIS A 214 -4.82 -5.02 -1.79
CA HIS A 214 -4.61 -6.49 -1.84
C HIS A 214 -4.36 -7.14 -0.46
N GLU A 215 -5.03 -8.23 -0.06
CA GLU A 215 -5.12 -8.65 1.37
C GLU A 215 -3.75 -8.96 1.97
N HIS A 216 -2.82 -9.45 1.15
CA HIS A 216 -1.44 -9.70 1.54
C HIS A 216 -0.64 -8.42 1.93
N THR A 217 -1.19 -7.23 1.69
CA THR A 217 -0.62 -5.94 2.15
C THR A 217 -1.16 -5.52 3.52
N ASN A 218 -2.04 -6.32 4.12
CA ASN A 218 -2.49 -6.16 5.49
C ASN A 218 -1.28 -6.23 6.43
N PRO A 219 -1.01 -5.19 7.24
CA PRO A 219 0.14 -5.19 8.15
C PRO A 219 0.14 -6.33 9.17
N SER A 220 -1.05 -6.84 9.50
CA SER A 220 -1.24 -7.94 10.45
C SER A 220 -0.95 -9.33 9.84
N ALA A 221 -0.74 -9.41 8.53
CA ALA A 221 -0.54 -10.68 7.84
C ALA A 221 0.86 -11.26 8.15
N ASN A 222 0.89 -12.50 8.64
CA ASN A 222 2.13 -13.25 8.81
C ASN A 222 2.53 -13.92 7.49
N LEU A 223 3.15 -13.15 6.59
CA LEU A 223 3.56 -13.62 5.27
C LEU A 223 4.93 -13.10 4.87
N ILE A 224 5.53 -13.77 3.89
CA ILE A 224 6.75 -13.33 3.22
C ILE A 224 6.46 -13.04 1.75
N VAL A 225 7.19 -12.06 1.21
CA VAL A 225 7.21 -11.75 -0.22
C VAL A 225 8.59 -12.08 -0.74
N HIS A 226 8.73 -13.20 -1.45
CA HIS A 226 10.02 -13.67 -1.94
C HIS A 226 10.28 -13.29 -3.41
N ASP A 227 9.26 -12.87 -4.14
CA ASP A 227 9.36 -12.45 -5.54
C ASP A 227 8.26 -11.44 -5.89
N MET A 228 8.65 -10.22 -6.29
CA MET A 228 7.70 -9.17 -6.70
C MET A 228 7.50 -9.18 -8.22
N GLN A 229 6.52 -9.96 -8.67
CA GLN A 229 6.16 -10.06 -10.10
C GLN A 229 5.35 -8.88 -10.63
N ARG A 230 4.92 -7.98 -9.74
CA ARG A 230 4.17 -6.76 -10.05
C ARG A 230 4.87 -5.55 -9.41
N GLY A 231 4.41 -4.35 -9.75
CA GLY A 231 4.96 -3.13 -9.15
C GLY A 231 4.87 -3.14 -7.63
N ALA A 232 5.89 -2.57 -6.96
CA ALA A 232 6.03 -2.58 -5.50
C ALA A 232 4.78 -2.08 -4.76
N GLN A 233 4.01 -1.16 -5.33
CA GLN A 233 2.77 -0.65 -4.75
C GLN A 233 1.74 -1.75 -4.41
N ASN A 234 1.84 -2.91 -5.08
CA ASN A 234 0.97 -4.06 -4.85
C ASN A 234 1.37 -4.89 -3.64
N TYR A 235 2.64 -4.82 -3.20
CA TYR A 235 3.23 -5.66 -2.14
C TYR A 235 3.52 -4.89 -0.86
N LEU A 236 3.75 -3.58 -0.96
CA LEU A 236 4.10 -2.77 0.20
C LEU A 236 2.94 -2.74 1.21
N PRO A 237 3.22 -3.02 2.51
CA PRO A 237 2.22 -2.95 3.57
C PRO A 237 1.48 -1.62 3.60
N LYS A 238 0.17 -1.66 3.78
CA LYS A 238 -0.67 -0.46 3.90
C LYS A 238 -0.89 -0.15 5.37
N ALA A 239 -0.02 0.67 5.95
CA ALA A 239 -0.03 1.01 7.38
C ALA A 239 -1.36 1.60 7.89
N GLN A 240 -2.18 2.13 6.97
CA GLN A 240 -3.48 2.78 7.20
C GLN A 240 -4.69 1.85 7.04
N ALA A 241 -4.48 0.57 6.74
CA ALA A 241 -5.57 -0.38 6.66
C ALA A 241 -5.98 -0.77 8.09
N LEU A 242 -7.16 -0.34 8.56
CA LEU A 242 -7.49 -0.18 9.98
C LEU A 242 -8.70 -0.93 10.62
N TYR A 243 -9.41 -1.95 10.06
CA TYR A 243 -10.58 -2.54 10.80
C TYR A 243 -10.92 -4.04 10.71
N THR A 244 -10.33 -4.83 9.82
CA THR A 244 -10.66 -6.27 9.65
C THR A 244 -9.50 -7.21 9.97
N ASP A 245 -9.80 -8.40 10.47
CA ASP A 245 -8.76 -9.41 10.69
C ASP A 245 -8.22 -9.90 9.34
N TYR A 246 -6.95 -10.34 9.32
CA TYR A 246 -6.33 -10.89 8.12
C TYR A 246 -7.10 -12.13 7.62
N ASP A 247 -7.45 -12.14 6.33
CA ASP A 247 -8.23 -13.20 5.72
C ASP A 247 -7.48 -13.91 4.58
N SER A 248 -6.88 -15.05 4.89
CA SER A 248 -6.17 -15.88 3.90
C SER A 248 -7.05 -16.37 2.74
N HIS A 249 -8.38 -16.35 2.91
CA HIS A 249 -9.36 -16.76 1.90
C HIS A 249 -10.00 -15.57 1.17
N SER A 250 -9.57 -14.33 1.45
CA SER A 250 -10.07 -13.14 0.75
C SER A 250 -9.92 -13.29 -0.77
N ILE A 251 -10.96 -12.89 -1.51
CA ILE A 251 -10.88 -12.79 -2.98
C ILE A 251 -9.84 -11.76 -3.42
N MET A 252 -9.40 -10.90 -2.49
CA MET A 252 -8.39 -9.89 -2.70
C MET A 252 -6.97 -10.35 -2.36
N HIS A 253 -6.79 -11.59 -1.88
CA HIS A 253 -5.46 -12.15 -1.65
C HIS A 253 -4.76 -12.50 -2.97
N TYR A 254 -3.44 -12.34 -3.01
CA TYR A 254 -2.61 -12.82 -4.12
C TYR A 254 -2.36 -14.32 -4.00
N PRO A 255 -2.33 -15.10 -5.10
CA PRO A 255 -1.93 -16.50 -5.05
C PRO A 255 -0.42 -16.63 -4.82
N GLN A 256 0.03 -17.82 -4.39
CA GLN A 256 1.44 -18.15 -4.18
C GLN A 256 2.32 -17.86 -5.40
N VAL A 257 1.79 -18.12 -6.61
CA VAL A 257 2.50 -17.86 -7.87
C VAL A 257 2.85 -16.39 -8.07
N ARG A 258 2.33 -15.46 -7.26
CA ARG A 258 2.70 -14.02 -7.24
C ARG A 258 3.79 -13.70 -6.22
N GLY A 259 4.45 -14.71 -5.67
CA GLY A 259 5.60 -14.58 -4.78
C GLY A 259 5.26 -14.24 -3.33
N VAL A 260 4.03 -14.55 -2.88
CA VAL A 260 3.57 -14.34 -1.50
C VAL A 260 3.19 -15.68 -0.86
N CYS A 261 3.66 -15.95 0.35
CA CYS A 261 3.36 -17.21 1.05
C CYS A 261 3.46 -17.03 2.56
N ILE A 262 2.85 -17.96 3.29
CA ILE A 262 3.10 -18.15 4.72
C ILE A 262 4.52 -18.70 4.86
N PRO A 263 5.39 -18.12 5.70
CA PRO A 263 6.73 -18.66 5.91
C PRO A 263 6.68 -19.95 6.71
N LEU A 264 7.62 -20.86 6.44
CA LEU A 264 7.94 -21.95 7.35
C LEU A 264 8.40 -21.38 8.70
N ALA A 265 8.06 -22.09 9.79
CA ALA A 265 8.52 -21.74 11.12
C ALA A 265 10.06 -21.71 11.18
N ARG A 266 10.59 -20.76 11.95
CA ARG A 266 12.03 -20.59 12.18
C ARG A 266 12.31 -20.54 13.67
N ASN A 267 13.47 -21.08 14.05
CA ASN A 267 13.91 -21.13 15.44
C ASN A 267 15.12 -20.21 15.73
N ASP A 268 15.57 -19.43 14.74
CA ASP A 268 16.76 -18.58 14.86
C ASP A 268 16.47 -17.15 15.36
N GLY A 269 15.22 -16.86 15.73
CA GLY A 269 14.79 -15.56 16.27
C GLY A 269 14.87 -14.39 15.28
N LYS A 270 15.26 -14.62 14.03
CA LYS A 270 15.39 -13.56 13.02
C LYS A 270 14.09 -13.40 12.25
N ARG A 271 13.67 -12.14 12.10
CA ARG A 271 12.53 -11.79 11.24
C ARG A 271 12.88 -11.84 9.76
N TRP A 272 11.86 -12.02 8.94
CA TRP A 272 11.96 -11.87 7.49
C TRP A 272 12.08 -10.41 7.08
N CYS A 273 12.82 -10.15 6.00
CA CYS A 273 12.82 -8.85 5.34
C CYS A 273 11.51 -8.64 4.59
N GLY A 274 10.89 -7.49 4.79
CA GLY A 274 9.78 -7.02 3.98
C GLY A 274 10.21 -6.54 2.58
N PRO A 275 9.27 -6.23 1.69
CA PRO A 275 9.55 -5.93 0.27
C PRO A 275 10.41 -4.67 0.01
N HIS A 276 10.60 -3.82 1.02
CA HIS A 276 11.39 -2.59 0.96
C HIS A 276 12.61 -2.62 1.88
N GLU A 277 12.93 -3.79 2.43
CA GLU A 277 14.01 -4.01 3.38
C GLU A 277 15.10 -4.87 2.75
N SER A 278 16.27 -4.92 3.38
CA SER A 278 17.39 -5.77 2.96
C SER A 278 18.15 -6.27 4.18
N LYS A 279 19.07 -7.21 3.96
CA LYS A 279 19.94 -7.78 5.01
C LYS A 279 20.68 -6.74 5.86
N SER A 280 20.89 -5.52 5.37
CA SER A 280 21.52 -4.43 6.15
C SER A 280 20.73 -4.06 7.42
N LEU A 281 19.44 -4.42 7.49
CA LEU A 281 18.57 -4.20 8.65
C LEU A 281 18.53 -5.42 9.60
N GLY A 282 19.43 -6.39 9.43
CA GLY A 282 19.53 -7.57 10.30
C GLY A 282 18.42 -8.62 10.11
N CYS A 283 17.60 -8.48 9.06
CA CYS A 283 16.55 -9.43 8.68
C CYS A 283 17.07 -10.50 7.69
N VAL A 284 16.30 -11.58 7.53
CA VAL A 284 16.57 -12.65 6.55
C VAL A 284 15.78 -12.39 5.28
N GLU A 285 16.44 -12.32 4.14
CA GLU A 285 15.75 -12.21 2.83
C GLU A 285 14.98 -13.52 2.53
N PRO A 286 13.66 -13.44 2.30
CA PRO A 286 12.85 -14.60 2.00
C PRO A 286 13.15 -15.18 0.62
N ARG A 287 13.07 -16.50 0.47
CA ARG A 287 13.16 -17.22 -0.81
C ARG A 287 11.96 -18.15 -0.97
N ALA A 288 11.74 -18.63 -2.20
CA ALA A 288 10.66 -19.57 -2.49
C ALA A 288 10.68 -20.84 -1.61
N LYS A 289 11.87 -21.35 -1.26
CA LYS A 289 12.02 -22.53 -0.39
C LYS A 289 11.64 -22.29 1.08
N ASP A 290 11.50 -21.03 1.48
CA ASP A 290 11.13 -20.65 2.83
C ASP A 290 9.59 -20.58 2.99
N CYS A 291 8.84 -20.91 1.94
CA CYS A 291 7.38 -20.96 1.93
C CYS A 291 6.82 -22.28 2.48
N ASP A 292 5.81 -22.16 3.35
CA ASP A 292 4.90 -23.24 3.67
C ASP A 292 3.82 -23.31 2.57
N VAL A 293 4.06 -24.17 1.58
CA VAL A 293 3.19 -24.32 0.40
C VAL A 293 1.80 -24.82 0.78
N GLU A 294 1.72 -25.68 1.80
CA GLU A 294 0.49 -26.30 2.28
C GLU A 294 -0.39 -25.29 3.02
N ALA A 295 0.18 -24.58 3.98
CA ALA A 295 -0.53 -23.53 4.71
C ALA A 295 -0.98 -22.38 3.78
N SER A 296 -0.25 -22.15 2.70
CA SER A 296 -0.55 -21.10 1.71
C SER A 296 -1.56 -21.52 0.64
N LYS A 297 -2.10 -22.74 0.65
CA LYS A 297 -3.09 -23.23 -0.34
C LYS A 297 -4.34 -22.35 -0.50
N PRO A 298 -4.91 -21.74 0.55
CA PRO A 298 -6.08 -20.86 0.43
C PRO A 298 -5.89 -19.63 -0.46
N PHE A 299 -4.63 -19.21 -0.65
CA PHE A 299 -4.30 -17.93 -1.24
C PHE A 299 -4.75 -17.81 -2.69
N GLY A 300 -5.32 -16.66 -3.02
CA GLY A 300 -5.63 -16.31 -4.41
C GLY A 300 -6.86 -17.00 -4.99
N GLN A 301 -7.73 -17.55 -4.14
CA GLN A 301 -9.03 -18.03 -4.61
C GLN A 301 -9.79 -16.90 -5.34
N ARG A 302 -10.49 -17.26 -6.43
CA ARG A 302 -11.31 -16.35 -7.25
C ARG A 302 -12.71 -16.92 -7.48
N LYS A 303 -13.25 -17.66 -6.49
CA LYS A 303 -14.57 -18.30 -6.59
C LYS A 303 -15.68 -17.36 -6.09
N LYS A 304 -15.49 -16.77 -4.91
CA LYS A 304 -16.47 -15.93 -4.22
C LYS A 304 -15.80 -15.02 -3.20
N MET A 305 -16.51 -14.01 -2.71
CA MET A 305 -16.07 -13.24 -1.54
C MET A 305 -16.08 -14.11 -0.29
N SER A 306 -15.07 -13.95 0.56
CA SER A 306 -15.02 -14.54 1.90
C SER A 306 -15.95 -13.78 2.87
N GLN A 307 -16.17 -14.33 4.06
CA GLN A 307 -16.87 -13.59 5.12
C GLN A 307 -16.11 -12.32 5.53
N GLY A 308 -14.77 -12.35 5.54
CA GLY A 308 -13.93 -11.19 5.80
C GLY A 308 -14.09 -10.09 4.74
N ASP A 309 -14.25 -10.46 3.46
CA ASP A 309 -14.52 -9.50 2.38
C ASP A 309 -15.87 -8.77 2.61
N PHE A 310 -16.93 -9.51 2.94
CA PHE A 310 -18.24 -8.91 3.25
C PHE A 310 -18.18 -8.01 4.50
N ALA A 311 -17.51 -8.47 5.56
CA ALA A 311 -17.31 -7.68 6.76
C ALA A 311 -16.51 -6.40 6.49
N THR A 312 -15.50 -6.47 5.62
CA THR A 312 -14.72 -5.31 5.17
C THR A 312 -15.61 -4.29 4.49
N ILE A 313 -16.44 -4.70 3.55
CA ILE A 313 -17.39 -3.80 2.87
C ILE A 313 -18.40 -3.19 3.86
N ALA A 314 -18.97 -4.00 4.75
CA ALA A 314 -19.89 -3.51 5.77
C ALA A 314 -19.22 -2.50 6.72
N ASN A 315 -17.95 -2.68 7.06
CA ASN A 315 -17.20 -1.72 7.88
C ASN A 315 -16.91 -0.41 7.12
N MET A 316 -16.65 -0.49 5.81
CA MET A 316 -16.37 0.67 4.96
C MET A 316 -17.60 1.52 4.69
N TYR A 317 -18.72 0.87 4.38
CA TYR A 317 -19.91 1.55 3.85
C TYR A 317 -21.11 1.50 4.79
N GLY A 318 -21.04 0.71 5.87
CA GLY A 318 -22.19 0.44 6.72
C GLY A 318 -23.15 -0.54 6.05
N CYS A 319 -24.35 -0.64 6.60
CA CYS A 319 -25.42 -1.42 6.00
C CYS A 319 -26.76 -0.75 6.27
N ALA A 320 -27.30 -0.09 5.24
CA ALA A 320 -28.61 0.59 5.33
C ALA A 320 -29.74 -0.36 5.73
N LYS A 321 -29.70 -1.63 5.29
CA LYS A 321 -30.72 -2.66 5.61
C LYS A 321 -30.74 -3.05 7.09
N THR A 322 -29.62 -2.95 7.80
CA THR A 322 -29.52 -3.35 9.22
C THR A 322 -29.43 -2.16 10.17
N GLY A 323 -29.44 -0.92 9.64
CA GLY A 323 -29.25 0.30 10.42
C GLY A 323 -27.84 0.46 11.01
N LYS A 324 -26.89 -0.44 10.69
CA LYS A 324 -25.51 -0.34 11.15
C LYS A 324 -24.78 0.77 10.38
N ASN A 325 -24.37 1.80 11.10
CA ASN A 325 -23.56 2.88 10.56
C ASN A 325 -22.22 2.35 10.03
N ALA A 326 -21.71 3.00 8.98
CA ALA A 326 -20.37 2.71 8.48
C ALA A 326 -19.36 3.00 9.58
N THR A 327 -18.51 2.03 9.90
CA THR A 327 -17.38 2.25 10.80
C THR A 327 -16.54 3.41 10.28
N ILE A 328 -16.42 3.59 8.96
CA ILE A 328 -15.70 4.73 8.36
C ILE A 328 -16.21 6.11 8.77
N ASP A 329 -17.49 6.30 9.05
CA ASP A 329 -18.02 7.62 9.41
C ASP A 329 -17.70 7.97 10.86
N PHE A 330 -17.73 6.99 11.76
CA PHE A 330 -17.16 7.13 13.11
C PHE A 330 -15.67 7.50 13.04
N LEU A 331 -14.93 6.92 12.10
CA LEU A 331 -13.49 7.11 11.96
C LEU A 331 -13.10 8.41 11.29
N ARG A 332 -13.86 8.83 10.28
CA ARG A 332 -13.78 10.18 9.69
C ARG A 332 -14.07 11.21 10.76
N ASN A 333 -15.13 11.03 11.56
CA ASN A 333 -15.43 11.94 12.67
C ASN A 333 -14.33 11.94 13.74
N LYS A 334 -13.74 10.78 14.05
CA LYS A 334 -12.62 10.67 15.00
C LYS A 334 -11.32 11.29 14.47
N LEU A 335 -11.03 11.15 13.18
CA LEU A 335 -9.87 11.77 12.52
C LEU A 335 -10.08 13.29 12.37
N ALA A 336 -11.29 13.74 12.04
CA ALA A 336 -11.68 15.14 11.95
C ALA A 336 -11.47 15.84 13.29
N LYS A 337 -11.96 15.24 14.37
CA LYS A 337 -11.80 15.72 15.75
C LYS A 337 -10.34 15.73 16.22
N LYS A 338 -9.45 14.96 15.59
CA LYS A 338 -8.01 14.90 15.90
C LYS A 338 -7.17 15.86 15.07
N GLY A 339 -7.76 16.70 14.21
CA GLY A 339 -7.03 17.55 13.27
C GLY A 339 -6.27 16.79 12.18
N ALA A 340 -6.44 15.47 12.10
CA ALA A 340 -5.74 14.56 11.20
C ALA A 340 -6.52 14.33 9.90
N ILE A 341 -7.26 15.34 9.44
CA ILE A 341 -7.91 15.34 8.13
C ILE A 341 -7.35 16.51 7.33
N HIS A 342 -6.41 16.22 6.45
CA HIS A 342 -6.35 16.99 5.22
C HIS A 342 -7.50 16.53 4.33
N ASN A 343 -8.62 17.25 4.38
CA ASN A 343 -9.76 17.15 3.45
C ASN A 343 -9.34 17.28 1.98
N ALA A 344 -8.10 17.63 1.71
CA ALA A 344 -7.58 17.87 0.39
C ALA A 344 -7.67 16.65 -0.56
N ALA A 345 -7.75 15.40 -0.09
CA ALA A 345 -8.01 14.24 -0.97
C ALA A 345 -9.47 14.19 -1.46
N LEU A 346 -10.42 14.61 -0.63
CA LEU A 346 -11.84 14.77 -0.98
C LEU A 346 -12.08 16.03 -1.82
N GLU A 347 -11.29 17.08 -1.66
CA GLU A 347 -11.47 18.36 -2.38
C GLU A 347 -10.82 18.42 -3.76
N THR A 348 -9.71 17.71 -3.99
CA THR A 348 -8.96 17.85 -5.27
C THR A 348 -9.03 16.65 -6.21
N GLY A 349 -9.55 15.50 -5.77
CA GLY A 349 -9.47 14.25 -6.53
C GLY A 349 -8.03 13.72 -6.53
N ALA A 350 -7.83 12.49 -6.06
CA ALA A 350 -6.49 11.92 -5.86
C ALA A 350 -5.60 11.94 -7.12
N ALA A 351 -6.19 11.95 -8.31
CA ALA A 351 -5.44 12.04 -9.57
C ALA A 351 -4.93 13.46 -9.88
N LYS A 352 -5.73 14.53 -9.70
CA LYS A 352 -5.28 15.90 -10.02
C LYS A 352 -4.08 16.31 -9.17
N ARG A 353 -3.98 15.81 -7.93
CA ARG A 353 -2.79 16.01 -7.09
C ARG A 353 -1.57 15.27 -7.64
N PHE A 354 -1.72 14.00 -8.02
CA PHE A 354 -0.63 13.21 -8.61
C PHE A 354 -0.16 13.81 -9.94
N ASP A 355 -1.09 14.24 -10.80
CA ASP A 355 -0.80 14.84 -12.09
C ASP A 355 -0.08 16.18 -11.95
N LYS A 356 -0.49 17.05 -11.00
CA LYS A 356 0.23 18.30 -10.70
C LYS A 356 1.64 18.03 -10.15
N SER A 357 1.78 17.09 -9.22
CA SER A 357 3.09 16.71 -8.66
C SER A 357 4.00 16.10 -9.72
N LEU A 358 3.47 15.21 -10.57
CA LEU A 358 4.20 14.58 -11.66
C LEU A 358 4.58 15.60 -12.74
N ALA A 359 3.70 16.53 -13.08
CA ALA A 359 4.00 17.64 -13.98
C ALA A 359 5.13 18.52 -13.43
N LYS A 360 5.13 18.82 -12.13
CA LYS A 360 6.20 19.58 -11.46
C LYS A 360 7.54 18.82 -11.52
N VAL A 361 7.54 17.52 -11.25
CA VAL A 361 8.74 16.66 -11.36
C VAL A 361 9.26 16.57 -12.79
N ASN A 362 8.37 16.40 -13.77
CA ASN A 362 8.74 16.33 -15.18
C ASN A 362 9.32 17.65 -15.68
N LYS A 363 8.75 18.79 -15.25
CA LYS A 363 9.30 20.12 -15.52
C LYS A 363 10.69 20.29 -14.91
N ALA A 364 10.88 19.95 -13.65
CA ALA A 364 12.19 20.01 -12.98
C ALA A 364 13.25 19.14 -13.69
N ARG A 365 12.86 17.94 -14.15
CA ARG A 365 13.74 17.07 -14.96
C ARG A 365 14.09 17.68 -16.31
N ALA A 366 13.12 18.30 -16.99
CA ALA A 366 13.35 18.98 -18.25
C ALA A 366 14.30 20.18 -18.09
N ASP A 367 14.10 20.98 -17.04
CA ASP A 367 14.93 22.14 -16.72
C ASP A 367 16.37 21.73 -16.38
N ALA A 368 16.54 20.68 -15.56
CA ALA A 368 17.86 20.12 -15.26
C ALA A 368 18.58 19.60 -16.52
N LYS A 369 17.86 18.96 -17.44
CA LYS A 369 18.40 18.48 -18.72
C LYS A 369 18.80 19.65 -19.63
N ALA A 370 18.00 20.72 -19.65
CA ALA A 370 18.29 21.94 -20.39
C ALA A 370 19.52 22.66 -19.83
N ALA A 371 19.63 22.81 -18.51
CA ALA A 371 20.78 23.40 -17.83
C ALA A 371 22.07 22.62 -18.13
N LYS A 372 22.04 21.28 -18.06
CA LYS A 372 23.19 20.43 -18.41
C LYS A 372 23.62 20.60 -19.87
N LYS A 373 22.65 20.73 -20.81
CA LYS A 373 22.93 20.99 -22.23
C LYS A 373 23.52 22.39 -22.45
N ALA A 374 23.03 23.40 -21.74
CA ALA A 374 23.55 24.76 -21.76
C ALA A 374 24.99 24.83 -21.23
N ALA A 375 25.28 24.20 -20.09
CA ALA A 375 26.62 24.09 -19.52
C ALA A 375 27.60 23.41 -20.50
N LYS A 376 27.18 22.31 -21.16
CA LYS A 376 27.99 21.64 -22.17
C LYS A 376 28.26 22.52 -23.41
N ARG A 377 27.29 23.34 -23.83
CA ARG A 377 27.46 24.31 -24.93
C ARG A 377 28.40 25.45 -24.53
N ALA A 378 28.28 25.97 -23.31
CA ALA A 378 29.16 27.00 -22.77
C ALA A 378 30.61 26.51 -22.67
N ALA A 379 30.82 25.30 -22.13
CA ALA A 379 32.13 24.66 -22.07
C ALA A 379 32.76 24.48 -23.46
N LYS A 380 31.98 24.04 -24.46
CA LYS A 380 32.44 23.93 -25.86
C LYS A 380 32.82 25.30 -26.46
N ARG A 381 32.04 26.36 -26.19
CA ARG A 381 32.35 27.73 -26.65
C ARG A 381 33.62 28.26 -25.99
N ALA A 382 33.80 28.03 -24.68
CA ALA A 382 35.01 28.41 -23.95
C ALA A 382 36.26 27.66 -24.48
N ALA A 383 36.14 26.36 -24.76
CA ALA A 383 37.20 25.56 -25.36
C ALA A 383 37.59 26.05 -26.77
N ARG A 384 36.61 26.44 -27.60
CA ARG A 384 36.85 27.05 -28.92
C ARG A 384 37.56 28.41 -28.82
N LYS A 385 37.15 29.28 -27.90
CA LYS A 385 37.84 30.57 -27.65
C LYS A 385 39.29 30.37 -27.17
N LYS A 386 39.56 29.37 -26.33
CA LYS A 386 40.92 29.01 -25.91
C LYS A 386 41.78 28.47 -27.07
N ARG A 387 41.19 27.69 -28.00
CA ARG A 387 41.88 27.23 -29.22
C ARG A 387 42.17 28.37 -30.22
N GLY A 388 41.23 29.29 -30.42
CA GLY A 388 41.42 30.47 -31.29
C GLY A 388 42.55 31.40 -30.82
N LYS A 389 42.69 31.60 -29.50
CA LYS A 389 43.81 32.37 -28.92
C LYS A 389 45.18 31.69 -29.06
N LYS A 390 45.24 30.36 -29.20
CA LYS A 390 46.50 29.63 -29.46
C LYS A 390 46.87 29.57 -30.95
N GLY A 391 45.90 29.70 -31.88
CA GLY A 391 46.15 29.74 -33.33
C GLY A 391 46.67 31.09 -33.85
N GLY A 392 46.38 32.19 -33.15
CA GLY A 392 46.79 33.55 -33.55
C GLY A 392 48.25 33.92 -33.25
N LYS A 393 49.05 33.04 -32.64
CA LYS A 393 50.48 33.28 -32.32
C LYS A 393 51.47 32.61 -33.27
N LYS A 394 51.03 32.11 -34.44
CA LYS A 394 51.90 31.46 -35.45
C LYS A 394 51.90 32.13 -36.84
N LYS A 395 51.66 33.43 -36.93
CA LYS A 395 51.99 34.25 -38.12
C LYS A 395 52.62 35.57 -37.68
N ALA A 396 53.88 35.49 -37.29
CA ALA A 396 54.82 36.61 -37.24
C ALA A 396 56.22 36.00 -37.10
N LYS A 397 56.78 35.56 -38.22
CA LYS A 397 58.19 35.66 -38.61
C LYS A 397 58.28 35.30 -40.08
#